data_AF-A0A8H2JJB8-F1
#
_entry.id   AF-A0A8H2JJB8-F1
#
_cell.length_a   1.000
_cell.length_b   1.000
_cell.length_c   1.000
_cell.angle_alpha   90.00
_cell.angle_beta   90.00
_cell.angle_gamma   90.00
#
_symmetry.space_group_name_H-M   'P 1'
#
loop_
_entity.id
_entity.type
_entity.pdbx_description
1 polymer ?
#
loop_
_entity_poly.entity_id
_entity_poly.type
_entity_poly.pdbx_seq_one_letter_code
_entity_poly.pdbx_strand_id
1 'polypeptide(L)'
;MLPSSTSQGLTPTELLAKQHQQLTLLAEIIANEKEVLQQHEPQALLAISQEKNTLLVAIEHLDREIGQNQAFAQAKAAGELSQELKEITDLLHHCQQKNQVNGQIIQQSQLAVERMKTSLLENHNKNAITYDKKGKKNAGLSSLGLKA
;
A
#
# COMPACT_ATOMS: atom_id res chain seq x y z
N MET A 1 2.89 56.08 -5.00
CA MET A 1 2.19 54.85 -5.43
C MET A 1 2.77 53.70 -4.62
N LEU A 2 2.02 53.16 -3.67
CA LEU A 2 2.43 51.97 -2.92
C LEU A 2 2.17 50.73 -3.80
N PRO A 3 3.10 49.76 -3.90
CA PRO A 3 2.75 48.43 -4.35
C PRO A 3 2.08 47.68 -3.21
N SER A 4 0.80 47.41 -3.37
CA SER A 4 0.03 46.46 -2.59
C SER A 4 0.50 45.04 -2.92
N SER A 5 1.57 44.57 -2.29
CA SER A 5 1.97 43.16 -2.38
C SER A 5 1.14 42.35 -1.41
N THR A 6 -0.01 41.90 -1.92
CA THR A 6 -0.90 40.91 -1.34
C THR A 6 -0.11 39.70 -0.84
N SER A 7 -0.53 39.19 0.32
CA SER A 7 -0.02 38.04 1.06
C SER A 7 0.72 36.97 0.23
N GLN A 8 1.91 36.62 0.69
CA GLN A 8 2.75 35.51 0.22
C GLN A 8 1.95 34.18 0.21
N GLY A 9 1.34 33.87 -0.92
CA GLY A 9 0.86 32.54 -1.28
C GLY A 9 1.62 32.08 -2.53
N LEU A 10 1.97 30.79 -2.60
CA LEU A 10 2.60 30.20 -3.78
C LEU A 10 1.74 30.48 -5.02
N THR A 11 2.39 30.81 -6.14
CA THR A 11 1.71 31.01 -7.41
C THR A 11 1.09 29.69 -7.92
N PRO A 12 0.03 29.73 -8.74
CA PRO A 12 -0.59 28.52 -9.30
C PRO A 12 0.39 27.56 -9.97
N THR A 13 1.39 28.10 -10.69
CA THR A 13 2.45 27.32 -11.33
C THR A 13 3.41 26.68 -10.32
N GLU A 14 3.77 27.37 -9.24
CA GLU A 14 4.59 26.78 -8.17
C GLU A 14 3.86 25.68 -7.40
N LEU A 15 2.54 25.79 -7.23
CA LEU A 15 1.70 24.74 -6.64
C LEU A 15 1.68 23.48 -7.50
N LEU A 16 1.54 23.62 -8.83
CA LEU A 16 1.59 22.51 -9.77
C LEU A 16 2.98 21.85 -9.82
N ALA A 17 4.04 22.65 -9.83
CA ALA A 17 5.41 22.14 -9.79
C ALA A 17 5.66 21.31 -8.53
N LYS A 18 5.18 21.78 -7.36
CA LYS A 18 5.25 21.02 -6.11
C LYS A 18 4.45 19.72 -6.17
N GLN A 19 3.22 19.77 -6.70
CA GLN A 19 2.37 18.58 -6.83
C GLN A 19 3.03 17.55 -7.75
N HIS A 20 3.57 17.97 -8.89
CA HIS A 20 4.30 17.12 -9.81
C HIS A 20 5.54 16.49 -9.15
N GLN A 21 6.33 17.25 -8.40
CA GLN A 21 7.49 16.75 -7.67
C GLN A 21 7.08 15.70 -6.61
N GLN A 22 6.04 15.98 -5.82
CA GLN A 22 5.55 15.05 -4.81
C GLN A 22 5.05 13.74 -5.43
N LEU A 23 4.33 13.83 -6.56
CA LEU A 23 3.83 12.64 -7.24
C LEU A 23 4.95 11.84 -7.91
N THR A 24 6.00 12.50 -8.40
CA THR A 24 7.21 11.83 -8.92
C THR A 24 7.90 11.04 -7.81
N LEU A 25 8.09 11.67 -6.65
CA LEU A 25 8.64 10.99 -5.46
C LEU A 25 7.76 9.82 -5.02
N LEU A 26 6.43 9.98 -5.08
CA LEU A 26 5.49 8.90 -4.76
C LEU A 26 5.65 7.72 -5.73
N ALA A 27 5.84 8.00 -7.02
CA ALA A 27 6.07 6.98 -8.03
C ALA A 27 7.36 6.19 -7.80
N GLU A 28 8.41 6.85 -7.31
CA GLU A 28 9.68 6.24 -6.92
C GLU A 28 9.53 5.38 -5.66
N ILE A 29 8.87 5.89 -4.62
CA ILE A 29 8.60 5.15 -3.37
C ILE A 29 7.80 3.88 -3.67
N ILE A 30 6.76 3.96 -4.52
CA ILE A 30 5.96 2.79 -4.90
C ILE A 30 6.79 1.79 -5.73
N ALA A 31 7.72 2.26 -6.57
CA ALA A 31 8.63 1.38 -7.30
C ALA A 31 9.58 0.65 -6.34
N ASN A 32 10.16 1.37 -5.38
CA ASN A 32 11.03 0.79 -4.35
C ASN A 32 10.27 -0.17 -3.42
N GLU A 33 9.01 0.13 -3.09
CA GLU A 33 8.14 -0.77 -2.32
C GLU A 33 7.98 -2.12 -3.03
N LYS A 34 7.85 -2.12 -4.35
CA LYS A 34 7.77 -3.37 -5.13
C LYS A 34 9.05 -4.20 -5.00
N GLU A 35 10.21 -3.56 -5.09
CA GLU A 35 11.50 -4.25 -4.96
C GLU A 35 11.66 -4.84 -3.55
N VAL A 36 11.36 -4.07 -2.51
CA VAL A 36 11.42 -4.54 -1.12
C VAL A 36 10.42 -5.67 -0.84
N LEU A 37 9.22 -5.61 -1.42
CA LEU A 37 8.23 -6.70 -1.35
C LEU A 37 8.76 -7.98 -2.01
N GLN A 38 9.52 -7.87 -3.10
CA GLN A 38 10.14 -9.01 -3.78
C GLN A 38 11.34 -9.58 -2.99
N GLN A 39 12.07 -8.74 -2.27
CA GLN A 39 13.19 -9.16 -1.42
C GLN A 39 12.74 -9.72 -0.06
N HIS A 40 11.45 -9.64 0.27
CA HIS A 40 10.88 -10.09 1.55
C HIS A 40 11.55 -9.46 2.79
N GLU A 41 11.96 -8.19 2.70
CA GLU A 41 12.63 -7.46 3.78
C GLU A 41 11.63 -6.64 4.63
N PRO A 42 11.13 -7.16 5.78
CA PRO A 42 10.05 -6.52 6.53
C PRO A 42 10.44 -5.18 7.17
N GLN A 43 11.70 -5.00 7.55
CA GLN A 43 12.18 -3.74 8.14
C GLN A 43 12.23 -2.63 7.10
N ALA A 44 12.73 -2.93 5.89
CA ALA A 44 12.72 -2.00 4.77
C ALA A 44 11.28 -1.65 4.33
N LEU A 45 10.36 -2.62 4.37
CA LEU A 45 8.95 -2.39 4.03
C LEU A 45 8.28 -1.41 5.01
N LEU A 46 8.63 -1.50 6.29
CA LEU A 46 8.12 -0.58 7.32
C LEU A 46 8.59 0.86 7.06
N ALA A 47 9.88 1.05 6.77
CA ALA A 47 10.44 2.37 6.47
C ALA A 47 9.78 3.00 5.23
N ILE A 48 9.69 2.24 4.12
CA ILE A 48 9.04 2.69 2.89
C ILE A 48 7.57 3.03 3.13
N SER A 49 6.86 2.25 3.96
CA SER A 49 5.46 2.52 4.30
C SER A 49 5.29 3.82 5.09
N GLN A 50 6.22 4.15 5.98
CA GLN A 50 6.21 5.40 6.75
C GLN A 50 6.51 6.62 5.85
N GLU A 51 7.50 6.50 4.96
CA GLU A 51 7.82 7.53 3.97
C GLU A 51 6.63 7.78 3.03
N LYS A 52 6.02 6.71 2.50
CA LYS A 52 4.81 6.78 1.67
C LYS A 52 3.68 7.51 2.40
N ASN A 53 3.43 7.19 3.67
CA ASN A 53 2.37 7.82 4.44
C ASN A 53 2.62 9.32 4.65
N THR A 54 3.86 9.70 4.99
CA THR A 54 4.25 11.10 5.18
C THR A 54 4.06 11.90 3.89
N LEU A 55 4.46 11.33 2.75
CA LEU A 55 4.29 11.97 1.45
C LEU A 55 2.82 12.10 1.05
N LEU A 56 1.98 11.09 1.32
CA LEU A 56 0.54 11.16 1.05
C LEU A 56 -0.15 12.25 1.88
N VAL A 57 0.21 12.41 3.15
CA VAL A 57 -0.30 13.51 3.98
C VAL A 57 0.12 14.87 3.42
N ALA A 58 1.37 14.99 2.94
CA ALA A 58 1.86 16.21 2.33
C ALA A 58 1.15 16.54 0.98
N ILE A 59 0.83 15.53 0.17
CA ILE A 59 0.04 15.67 -1.06
C ILE A 59 -1.38 16.12 -0.71
N GLU A 60 -2.02 15.48 0.27
CA GLU A 60 -3.38 15.84 0.69
C GLU A 60 -3.45 17.28 1.22
N HIS A 61 -2.45 17.71 1.97
CA HIS A 61 -2.33 19.10 2.42
C HIS A 61 -2.23 20.05 1.22
N LEU A 62 -1.33 19.76 0.27
CA LEU A 62 -1.14 20.59 -0.92
C LEU A 62 -2.41 20.65 -1.78
N ASP A 63 -3.12 19.53 -1.96
CA ASP A 63 -4.37 19.48 -2.71
C ASP A 63 -5.46 20.34 -2.06
N ARG A 64 -5.52 20.38 -0.72
CA ARG A 64 -6.42 21.28 0.01
C ARG A 64 -6.03 22.75 -0.20
N GLU A 65 -4.74 23.08 -0.17
CA GLU A 65 -4.24 24.44 -0.46
C GLU A 65 -4.57 24.86 -1.89
N ILE A 66 -4.39 23.97 -2.87
CA ILE A 66 -4.76 24.18 -4.27
C ILE A 66 -6.27 24.40 -4.41
N GLY A 67 -7.08 23.58 -3.73
CA GLY A 67 -8.54 23.68 -3.75
C GLY A 67 -9.08 24.99 -3.15
N GLN A 68 -8.34 25.60 -2.22
CA GLN A 68 -8.69 26.89 -1.60
C GLN A 68 -8.13 28.10 -2.37
N ASN A 69 -7.22 27.89 -3.32
CA ASN A 69 -6.56 28.96 -4.04
C ASN A 69 -7.44 29.50 -5.18
N GLN A 70 -7.95 30.73 -5.02
CA GLN A 70 -8.78 31.39 -6.02
C GLN A 70 -8.03 31.70 -7.33
N ALA A 71 -6.73 32.03 -7.26
CA ALA A 71 -5.92 32.27 -8.45
C ALA A 71 -5.73 30.98 -9.27
N PHE A 72 -5.61 29.84 -8.60
CA PHE A 72 -5.58 28.54 -9.24
C PHE A 72 -6.92 28.20 -9.91
N ALA A 73 -8.04 28.46 -9.25
CA ALA A 73 -9.37 28.25 -9.84
C ALA A 73 -9.60 29.12 -11.09
N GLN A 74 -9.13 30.37 -11.07
CA GLN A 74 -9.19 31.27 -12.22
C GLN A 74 -8.30 30.80 -13.37
N ALA A 75 -7.05 30.44 -13.10
CA ALA A 75 -6.11 29.93 -14.11
C ALA A 75 -6.58 28.59 -14.73
N LYS A 76 -7.20 27.73 -13.92
CA LYS A 76 -7.87 26.51 -14.41
C LYS A 76 -9.06 26.83 -15.32
N ALA A 77 -9.90 27.80 -14.94
CA ALA A 77 -11.04 28.23 -15.75
C ALA A 77 -10.61 28.92 -17.06
N ALA A 78 -9.46 29.60 -17.05
CA ALA A 78 -8.84 30.19 -18.24
C ALA A 78 -8.19 29.16 -19.18
N GLY A 79 -8.05 27.89 -18.76
CA GLY A 79 -7.47 26.82 -19.56
C GLY A 79 -5.94 26.83 -19.62
N GLU A 80 -5.28 27.78 -18.96
CA GLU A 80 -3.82 27.98 -18.96
C GLU A 80 -3.07 26.80 -18.32
N LEU A 81 -3.74 26.03 -17.46
CA LEU A 81 -3.15 24.92 -16.70
C LEU A 81 -3.59 23.53 -17.21
N SER A 82 -4.29 23.45 -18.35
CA SER A 82 -4.92 22.19 -18.77
C SER A 82 -3.92 21.08 -19.11
N GLN A 83 -2.75 21.43 -19.65
CA GLN A 83 -1.71 20.47 -20.00
C GLN A 83 -1.01 19.92 -18.76
N GLU A 84 -0.56 20.78 -17.85
CA GLU A 84 0.08 20.37 -16.59
C GLU A 84 -0.87 19.52 -15.72
N LEU A 85 -2.15 19.91 -15.65
CA LEU A 85 -3.16 19.13 -14.95
C LEU A 85 -3.38 17.74 -15.56
N LYS A 86 -3.31 17.65 -16.89
CA LYS A 86 -3.41 16.36 -17.58
C LYS A 86 -2.23 15.47 -17.24
N GLU A 87 -1.00 16.00 -17.32
CA GLU A 87 0.22 15.26 -16.97
C GLU A 87 0.19 14.77 -15.52
N ILE A 88 -0.23 15.62 -14.58
CA ILE A 88 -0.42 15.26 -13.17
C ILE A 88 -1.47 14.16 -12.99
N THR A 89 -2.57 14.24 -13.73
CA THR A 89 -3.65 13.23 -13.68
C THR A 89 -3.17 11.87 -14.21
N ASP A 90 -2.45 11.86 -15.33
CA ASP A 90 -1.84 10.64 -15.89
C ASP A 90 -0.85 10.02 -14.89
N LEU A 91 -0.02 10.84 -14.24
CA LEU A 91 0.96 10.37 -13.27
C LEU A 91 0.29 9.83 -11.99
N LEU A 92 -0.78 10.47 -11.52
CA LEU A 92 -1.62 9.95 -10.42
C LEU A 92 -2.22 8.58 -10.75
N HIS A 93 -2.77 8.44 -11.96
CA HIS A 93 -3.33 7.16 -12.40
C HIS A 93 -2.26 6.06 -12.45
N HIS A 94 -1.05 6.38 -12.91
CA HIS A 94 0.07 5.45 -12.89
C HIS A 94 0.49 5.04 -11.47
N CYS A 95 0.55 6.00 -10.54
CA CYS A 95 0.81 5.73 -9.13
C CYS A 95 -0.28 4.82 -8.52
N GLN A 96 -1.56 5.08 -8.83
CA GLN A 96 -2.68 4.28 -8.35
C GLN A 96 -2.58 2.83 -8.84
N GLN A 97 -2.28 2.61 -10.12
CA GLN A 97 -2.11 1.27 -10.69
C GLN A 97 -0.96 0.52 -10.02
N LYS A 98 0.20 1.15 -9.87
CA LYS A 98 1.34 0.53 -9.20
C LYS A 98 1.05 0.18 -7.74
N ASN A 99 0.35 1.07 -7.01
CA ASN A 99 -0.03 0.83 -5.63
C ASN A 99 -1.02 -0.36 -5.51
N GLN A 100 -1.94 -0.50 -6.47
CA GLN A 100 -2.84 -1.65 -6.53
C GLN A 100 -2.07 -2.97 -6.73
N VAL A 101 -1.06 -2.98 -7.60
CA VAL A 101 -0.17 -4.14 -7.80
C VAL A 101 0.57 -4.49 -6.51
N ASN A 102 1.16 -3.50 -5.82
CA ASN A 102 1.84 -3.73 -4.55
C ASN A 102 0.87 -4.28 -3.48
N GLY A 103 -0.36 -3.77 -3.43
CA GLY A 103 -1.41 -4.31 -2.56
C GLY A 103 -1.73 -5.79 -2.83
N GLN A 104 -1.77 -6.21 -4.09
CA GLN A 104 -1.94 -7.62 -4.46
C GLN A 104 -0.75 -8.48 -4.02
N ILE A 105 0.48 -7.99 -4.17
CA ILE A 105 1.70 -8.71 -3.72
C ILE A 105 1.69 -8.91 -2.20
N ILE A 106 1.26 -7.90 -1.44
CA ILE A 106 1.11 -7.98 0.01
C ILE A 106 0.09 -9.05 0.39
N GLN A 107 -1.09 -9.05 -0.23
CA GLN A 107 -2.14 -10.06 0.01
C GLN A 107 -1.66 -11.48 -0.30
N GLN A 108 -0.95 -11.67 -1.40
CA GLN A 108 -0.38 -12.98 -1.75
C GLN A 108 0.68 -13.44 -0.74
N SER A 109 1.54 -12.52 -0.30
CA SER A 109 2.57 -12.81 0.71
C SER A 109 1.96 -13.24 2.05
N GLN A 110 0.91 -12.55 2.50
CA GLN A 110 0.17 -12.93 3.71
C GLN A 110 -0.46 -14.32 3.59
N LEU A 111 -1.08 -14.64 2.45
CA LEU A 111 -1.65 -15.95 2.19
C LEU A 111 -0.58 -17.06 2.18
N ALA A 112 0.60 -16.78 1.62
CA ALA A 112 1.71 -17.72 1.61
C ALA A 112 2.22 -18.02 3.02
N VAL A 113 2.35 -16.99 3.87
CA VAL A 113 2.75 -17.14 5.27
C VAL A 113 1.72 -17.95 6.06
N GLU A 114 0.42 -17.68 5.90
CA GLU A 114 -0.62 -18.47 6.57
C GLU A 114 -0.65 -19.91 6.08
N ARG A 115 -0.48 -20.17 4.78
CA ARG A 115 -0.34 -21.53 4.24
C ARG A 115 0.87 -22.26 4.82
N MET A 116 2.00 -21.57 4.95
CA MET A 116 3.21 -22.14 5.54
C MET A 116 2.98 -22.50 7.00
N LYS A 117 2.36 -21.60 7.78
CA LYS A 117 1.97 -21.84 9.17
C LYS A 117 1.02 -23.03 9.31
N THR A 118 -0.04 -23.11 8.51
CA THR A 118 -0.95 -24.26 8.49
C THR A 118 -0.21 -25.56 8.15
N SER A 119 0.65 -25.54 7.13
CA SER A 119 1.45 -26.71 6.73
C SER A 119 2.39 -27.17 7.83
N LEU A 120 3.05 -26.25 8.55
CA LEU A 120 3.93 -26.57 9.68
C LEU A 120 3.15 -27.17 10.85
N LEU A 121 1.97 -26.61 11.18
CA LEU A 121 1.11 -27.14 12.24
C LEU A 121 0.54 -28.53 11.89
N GLU A 122 0.11 -28.73 10.65
CA GLU A 122 -0.35 -30.03 10.15
C GLU A 122 0.78 -31.07 10.12
N ASN A 123 1.98 -30.68 9.69
CA ASN A 123 3.15 -31.57 9.68
C ASN A 123 3.59 -31.93 11.11
N HIS A 124 3.60 -30.96 12.02
CA HIS A 124 3.88 -31.20 13.44
C HIS A 124 2.85 -32.14 14.08
N ASN A 125 1.56 -32.02 13.72
CA ASN A 125 0.50 -32.92 14.20
C ASN A 125 0.66 -34.35 13.63
N LYS A 126 1.04 -34.49 12.35
CA LYS A 126 1.36 -35.80 11.73
C LYS A 126 2.63 -36.45 12.30
N ASN A 127 3.64 -35.66 12.67
CA ASN A 127 4.86 -36.16 13.31
C ASN A 127 4.66 -36.49 14.80
N ALA A 128 3.73 -35.83 15.50
CA ALA A 128 3.31 -36.21 16.85
C ALA A 128 2.54 -37.56 16.88
N ILE A 129 1.91 -37.95 15.78
CA ILE A 129 1.18 -39.22 15.64
C ILE A 129 2.12 -40.43 15.43
N THR A 130 3.41 -40.22 15.12
CA THR A 130 4.31 -41.33 14.74
C THR A 130 5.25 -41.85 15.82
N TYR A 131 5.14 -41.45 17.09
CA TYR A 131 5.82 -42.17 18.19
C TYR A 131 5.15 -41.95 19.56
N ASP A 132 3.89 -42.37 19.73
CA ASP A 132 3.53 -43.08 20.97
C ASP A 132 3.73 -44.57 20.72
N LYS A 133 5.00 -44.96 20.86
CA LYS A 133 5.44 -46.35 20.95
C LYS A 133 5.39 -46.77 22.43
N LYS A 134 4.26 -46.65 23.12
CA LYS A 134 4.02 -47.25 24.43
C LYS A 134 2.61 -47.84 24.48
N GLY A 135 2.55 -49.09 24.01
CA GLY A 135 1.31 -49.82 23.78
C GLY A 135 0.35 -49.83 24.97
N LYS A 136 -0.86 -49.32 24.72
CA LYS A 136 -2.11 -49.90 25.21
C LYS A 136 -3.17 -49.76 24.12
N LYS A 137 -3.56 -50.90 23.55
CA LYS A 137 -4.81 -51.01 22.78
C LYS A 137 -5.96 -50.91 23.77
N ASN A 138 -6.53 -49.72 23.95
CA ASN A 138 -7.82 -49.61 24.61
C ASN A 138 -8.88 -50.05 23.60
N ALA A 139 -9.18 -51.34 23.65
CA ALA A 139 -10.46 -51.87 23.22
C ALA A 139 -11.57 -51.17 24.01
N GLY A 140 -12.56 -50.60 23.32
CA GLY A 140 -13.76 -50.06 23.95
C GLY A 140 -14.54 -49.20 22.97
N LEU A 141 -15.78 -49.61 22.67
CA LEU A 141 -16.66 -49.18 21.58
C LEU A 141 -16.27 -49.82 20.24
N SER A 142 -17.00 -50.80 19.71
CA SER A 142 -18.45 -50.83 19.63
C SER A 142 -18.93 -52.27 19.58
N SER A 143 -19.97 -52.55 20.37
CA SER A 143 -20.77 -53.77 20.31
C SER A 143 -21.32 -53.97 18.89
N LEU A 144 -20.60 -54.73 18.07
CA LEU A 144 -21.17 -55.35 16.88
C LEU A 144 -21.41 -56.83 17.20
N GLY A 145 -22.59 -57.09 17.73
CA GLY A 145 -23.04 -58.42 18.14
C GLY A 145 -24.53 -58.58 17.87
N LEU A 146 -24.87 -58.67 16.58
CA LEU A 146 -26.11 -59.28 16.11
C LEU A 146 -26.24 -60.70 16.68
N LYS A 147 -27.34 -61.01 17.38
CA LYS A 147 -28.01 -62.31 17.29
C LYS A 147 -29.41 -62.31 17.91
N ALA A 148 -30.36 -62.77 17.10
CA ALA A 148 -31.60 -63.54 17.34
C ALA A 148 -32.34 -63.36 18.67
#